data_AF-T0Y3B1-F1
#
_entry.id   AF-T0Y3B1-F1
#
_cell.length_a   1.000
_cell.length_b   1.000
_cell.length_c   1.000
_cell.angle_alpha   90.00
_cell.angle_beta   90.00
_cell.angle_gamma   90.00
#
_symmetry.space_group_name_H-M   'P 1'
#
loop_
_entity.id
_entity.type
_entity.pdbx_description
1 polymer ?
#
loop_
_entity_poly.entity_id
_entity_poly.type
_entity_poly.pdbx_seq_one_letter_code
_entity_poly.pdbx_strand_id
1 'polypeptide(L)'
;MVFSDSKLDAISQVSIVGPGFENIRVSNSSVIVEAVDSRYDRQVSIFGEEGQGMIQHMTISIVGVGGTGSSVAVQLARIGVGKLILVDKDSMDKTNLTRVYGSTFGDVGLPKVDVVRKHIKSFSKKTKVEVLQRDVSKDDVIPKLIESDIVFGCTDNLSSRAVLNDISIQYFIPLIDVGCRIHKHPDGSINQILAKIHLVTPDTACLWCTHTLDGVAIMQESLLENEKEKLAQEGYIESTDKQPSIISLTSMAASLGVNKLLQLV
;
A
#
# COMPACT_ATOMS: atom_id res chain seq x y z
N MET A 1 24.65 12.44 11.30
CA MET A 1 25.15 12.58 9.91
C MET A 1 25.24 11.19 9.32
N VAL A 2 24.90 11.03 8.05
CA VAL A 2 25.14 9.78 7.31
C VAL A 2 26.35 9.99 6.42
N PHE A 3 27.25 9.01 6.37
CA PHE A 3 28.38 9.05 5.44
C PHE A 3 27.98 8.30 4.17
N SER A 4 27.76 9.02 3.07
CA SER A 4 27.44 8.46 1.76
C SER A 4 28.31 9.14 0.70
N ASP A 5 28.80 8.39 -0.29
CA ASP A 5 29.62 8.93 -1.39
C ASP A 5 30.79 9.85 -0.97
N SER A 6 31.47 9.49 0.13
CA SER A 6 32.57 10.27 0.73
C SER A 6 32.17 11.68 1.23
N LYS A 7 30.88 11.92 1.44
CA LYS A 7 30.33 13.16 2.01
C LYS A 7 29.58 12.87 3.30
N LEU A 8 29.62 13.86 4.20
CA LEU A 8 28.79 13.89 5.40
C LEU A 8 27.50 14.61 5.06
N ASP A 9 26.41 13.86 4.95
CA ASP A 9 25.08 14.42 4.77
C ASP A 9 24.42 14.62 6.14
N ALA A 10 23.78 15.78 6.31
CA ALA A 10 22.98 16.06 7.48
C ALA A 10 21.79 15.09 7.52
N ILE A 11 21.53 14.51 8.69
CA ILE A 11 20.30 13.76 8.92
C ILE A 11 19.20 14.80 9.04
N SER A 12 18.15 14.70 8.23
CA SER A 12 16.96 15.54 8.33
C SER A 12 15.88 14.91 9.21
N GLN A 13 15.86 13.58 9.31
CA GLN A 13 14.88 12.81 10.06
C GLN A 13 15.44 11.46 10.52
N VAL A 14 15.04 11.02 11.70
CA VAL A 14 15.25 9.67 12.25
C VAL A 14 13.88 9.07 12.53
N SER A 15 13.61 7.88 12.00
CA SER A 15 12.39 7.12 12.26
C SER A 15 12.70 5.99 13.23
N ILE A 16 11.98 5.93 14.34
CA ILE A 16 12.05 4.84 15.32
C ILE A 16 10.82 3.96 15.10
N VAL A 17 11.07 2.69 14.77
CA VAL A 17 10.02 1.70 14.48
C VAL A 17 9.94 0.70 15.63
N GLY A 18 8.81 0.67 16.33
CA GLY A 18 8.54 -0.27 17.42
C GLY A 18 7.07 -0.27 17.87
N PRO A 19 6.75 -0.37 19.18
CA PRO A 19 5.37 -0.29 19.69
C PRO A 19 4.66 1.04 19.39
N GLY A 20 5.40 2.05 18.92
CA GLY A 20 4.92 3.27 18.29
C GLY A 20 5.80 3.63 17.08
N PHE A 21 5.33 4.56 16.25
CA PHE A 21 6.10 5.09 15.13
C PHE A 21 6.49 6.54 15.44
N GLU A 22 7.77 6.76 15.76
CA GLU A 22 8.26 8.09 16.11
C GLU A 22 9.15 8.65 14.99
N ASN A 23 8.82 9.84 14.50
CA ASN A 23 9.61 10.55 13.51
C ASN A 23 10.29 11.76 14.15
N ILE A 24 11.56 11.59 14.55
CA ILE A 24 12.39 12.66 15.10
C ILE A 24 12.98 13.46 13.94
N ARG A 25 12.50 14.68 13.75
CA ARG A 25 13.08 15.58 12.75
C ARG A 25 14.22 16.38 13.35
N VAL A 26 15.35 16.35 12.66
CA VAL A 26 16.55 17.10 13.05
C VAL A 26 16.45 18.47 12.39
N SER A 27 15.82 19.44 13.05
CA SER A 27 15.85 20.83 12.63
C SER A 27 16.82 21.65 13.48
N ASN A 28 17.67 22.44 12.84
CA ASN A 28 18.46 23.50 13.50
C ASN A 28 17.66 24.79 13.74
N SER A 29 16.35 24.76 13.47
CA SER A 29 15.46 25.91 13.52
C SER A 29 14.16 25.47 14.17
N SER A 30 13.59 26.32 15.02
CA SER A 30 12.26 26.17 15.61
C SER A 30 11.29 25.64 14.55
N VAL A 31 10.65 24.50 14.82
CA VAL A 31 9.63 23.92 13.94
C VAL A 31 8.58 25.02 13.73
N ILE A 32 8.57 25.63 12.55
CA ILE A 32 7.44 26.43 12.12
C ILE A 32 6.36 25.39 11.88
N VAL A 33 5.53 25.17 12.90
CA VAL A 33 4.28 24.45 12.73
C VAL A 33 3.49 25.30 11.73
N GLU A 34 3.55 24.94 10.45
CA GLU A 34 2.68 25.56 9.46
C GLU A 34 1.25 25.39 9.98
N ALA A 35 0.51 26.50 10.06
CA ALA A 35 -0.86 26.47 10.54
C ALA A 35 -1.63 25.38 9.79
N VAL A 36 -2.17 24.43 10.53
CA VAL A 36 -2.91 23.32 9.96
C VAL A 36 -4.08 23.88 9.15
N ASP A 37 -4.22 23.41 7.91
CA ASP A 37 -5.32 23.82 7.02
C ASP A 37 -6.67 23.59 7.72
N SER A 38 -7.52 24.63 7.77
CA SER A 38 -8.81 24.56 8.48
C SER A 38 -9.76 23.48 7.97
N ARG A 39 -9.51 22.94 6.77
CA ARG A 39 -10.23 21.75 6.26
C ARG A 39 -10.00 20.50 7.12
N TYR A 40 -8.93 20.47 7.91
CA TYR A 40 -8.60 19.38 8.82
C TYR A 40 -9.04 19.63 10.26
N ASP A 41 -9.77 20.71 10.58
CA ASP A 41 -10.20 21.02 11.96
C ASP A 41 -10.86 19.82 12.67
N ARG A 42 -11.69 19.06 11.96
CA ARG A 42 -12.34 17.85 12.51
C ARG A 42 -11.36 16.71 12.81
N GLN A 43 -10.27 16.62 12.04
CA GLN A 43 -9.21 15.63 12.22
C GLN A 43 -8.24 16.08 13.31
N VAL A 44 -7.92 17.38 13.39
CA VAL A 44 -7.15 18.00 14.48
C VAL A 44 -7.82 17.76 15.83
N SER A 45 -9.15 17.79 15.93
CA SER A 45 -9.86 17.44 17.16
C SER A 45 -9.66 15.97 17.60
N ILE A 46 -9.17 15.09 16.73
CA ILE A 46 -8.90 13.68 17.03
C ILE A 46 -7.40 13.48 17.33
N PHE A 47 -6.52 14.03 16.49
CA PHE A 47 -5.07 13.76 16.53
C PHE A 47 -4.23 14.89 17.13
N GLY A 48 -4.84 16.03 17.45
CA GLY A 48 -4.13 17.28 17.74
C GLY A 48 -3.46 17.88 16.49
N GLU A 49 -2.90 19.09 16.65
CA GLU A 49 -2.15 19.75 15.58
C GLU A 49 -0.86 18.99 15.24
N GLU A 50 -0.21 18.41 16.25
CA GLU A 50 1.01 17.61 16.09
C GLU A 50 0.77 16.36 15.26
N GLY A 51 -0.23 15.53 15.60
CA GLY A 51 -0.54 14.32 14.85
C GLY A 51 -0.99 14.61 13.42
N GLN A 52 -1.79 15.67 13.22
CA GLN A 52 -2.15 16.11 11.87
C GLN A 52 -0.93 16.60 11.09
N GLY A 53 -0.02 17.31 11.75
CA GLY A 53 1.27 17.74 11.20
C GLY A 53 2.14 16.55 10.81
N MET A 54 2.20 15.49 11.62
CA MET A 54 2.91 14.25 11.28
C MET A 54 2.36 13.62 10.00
N ILE A 55 1.02 13.45 9.91
CA ILE A 55 0.37 12.88 8.71
C ILE A 55 0.70 13.69 7.46
N GLN A 56 0.62 15.03 7.54
CA GLN A 56 0.91 15.92 6.41
C GLN A 56 2.35 15.85 5.90
N HIS A 57 3.22 15.29 6.69
CA HIS A 57 4.64 15.18 6.43
C HIS A 57 5.08 13.78 6.02
N MET A 58 4.19 12.78 6.13
CA MET A 58 4.48 11.42 5.75
C MET A 58 4.60 11.24 4.24
N THR A 59 5.52 10.36 3.86
CA THR A 59 5.61 9.72 2.55
C THR A 59 5.12 8.29 2.69
N ILE A 60 4.05 7.93 1.99
CA ILE A 60 3.47 6.58 2.03
C ILE A 60 3.48 5.96 0.64
N SER A 61 4.06 4.77 0.54
CA SER A 61 3.99 3.96 -0.68
C SER A 61 2.79 3.03 -0.66
N ILE A 62 2.19 2.80 -1.83
CA ILE A 62 1.06 1.88 -2.01
C ILE A 62 1.40 0.97 -3.19
N VAL A 63 1.54 -0.32 -2.91
CA VAL A 63 1.85 -1.35 -3.91
C VAL A 63 0.60 -2.17 -4.22
N GLY A 64 0.18 -2.12 -5.48
CA GLY A 64 -1.12 -2.59 -5.95
C GLY A 64 -2.17 -1.50 -5.82
N VAL A 65 -2.62 -0.94 -6.95
CA VAL A 65 -3.56 0.18 -7.08
C VAL A 65 -4.88 -0.31 -7.70
N GLY A 66 -5.28 -1.53 -7.32
CA GLY A 66 -6.58 -2.12 -7.60
C GLY A 66 -7.71 -1.53 -6.71
N GLY A 67 -8.74 -2.32 -6.44
CA GLY A 67 -9.89 -1.85 -5.63
C GLY A 67 -9.50 -1.40 -4.22
N THR A 68 -8.68 -2.21 -3.53
CA THR A 68 -8.19 -1.88 -2.18
C THR A 68 -7.20 -0.72 -2.20
N GLY A 69 -6.14 -0.80 -3.01
CA GLY A 69 -5.09 0.21 -2.99
C GLY A 69 -5.52 1.59 -3.52
N SER A 70 -6.42 1.65 -4.51
CA SER A 70 -6.98 2.93 -4.94
C SER A 70 -7.83 3.58 -3.84
N SER A 71 -8.57 2.78 -3.06
CA SER A 71 -9.31 3.25 -1.89
C SER A 71 -8.37 3.75 -0.78
N VAL A 72 -7.30 3.02 -0.48
CA VAL A 72 -6.25 3.47 0.46
C VAL A 72 -5.67 4.81 -0.01
N ALA A 73 -5.27 4.94 -1.28
CA ALA A 73 -4.67 6.16 -1.82
C ALA A 73 -5.59 7.37 -1.69
N VAL A 74 -6.88 7.20 -1.99
CA VAL A 74 -7.87 8.27 -1.85
C VAL A 74 -8.08 8.65 -0.39
N GLN A 75 -8.18 7.68 0.52
CA GLN A 75 -8.36 7.94 1.95
C GLN A 75 -7.14 8.68 2.53
N LEU A 76 -5.91 8.21 2.23
CA LEU A 76 -4.67 8.85 2.67
C LEU A 76 -4.55 10.30 2.17
N ALA A 77 -4.88 10.55 0.89
CA ALA A 77 -4.89 11.91 0.36
C ALA A 77 -5.95 12.81 1.05
N ARG A 78 -7.07 12.25 1.51
CA ARG A 78 -8.15 12.99 2.20
C ARG A 78 -7.83 13.30 3.66
N ILE A 79 -7.07 12.46 4.35
CA ILE A 79 -6.55 12.75 5.70
C ILE A 79 -5.30 13.64 5.66
N GLY A 80 -4.84 13.99 4.46
CA GLY A 80 -3.84 15.01 4.25
C GLY A 80 -2.40 14.51 4.13
N VAL A 81 -2.16 13.22 3.85
CA VAL A 81 -0.81 12.70 3.65
C VAL A 81 -0.02 13.54 2.63
N GLY A 82 1.24 13.85 2.97
CA GLY A 82 2.09 14.78 2.21
C GLY A 82 2.53 14.25 0.86
N LYS A 83 3.04 13.02 0.81
CA LYS A 83 3.48 12.35 -0.42
C LYS A 83 2.94 10.93 -0.51
N LEU A 84 2.41 10.58 -1.67
CA LEU A 84 2.03 9.22 -2.03
C LEU A 84 2.90 8.72 -3.18
N ILE A 85 3.40 7.49 -3.09
CA ILE A 85 4.09 6.79 -4.17
C ILE A 85 3.21 5.60 -4.56
N LEU A 86 2.67 5.62 -5.78
CA LEU A 86 1.76 4.58 -6.26
C LEU A 86 2.49 3.62 -7.19
N VAL A 87 2.47 2.32 -6.88
CA VAL A 87 3.14 1.29 -7.66
C VAL A 87 2.14 0.23 -8.12
N ASP A 88 1.95 0.11 -9.43
CA ASP A 88 1.14 -0.95 -10.04
C ASP A 88 1.56 -1.11 -11.51
N LYS A 89 1.79 -2.34 -11.96
CA LYS A 89 2.20 -2.62 -13.34
C LYS A 89 1.05 -2.55 -14.34
N ASP A 90 -0.18 -2.73 -13.87
CA ASP A 90 -1.32 -2.98 -14.73
C ASP A 90 -1.91 -1.69 -15.32
N SER A 91 -2.54 -1.88 -16.49
CA SER A 91 -3.49 -0.92 -17.06
C SER A 91 -4.93 -1.24 -16.62
N MET A 92 -5.80 -0.25 -16.75
CA MET A 92 -7.23 -0.38 -16.48
C MET A 92 -7.92 -1.33 -17.46
N ASP A 93 -8.61 -2.33 -16.91
CA ASP A 93 -9.57 -3.15 -17.65
C ASP A 93 -11.02 -2.71 -17.37
N LYS A 94 -11.96 -3.05 -18.26
CA LYS A 94 -13.40 -2.77 -18.08
C LYS A 94 -13.94 -3.29 -16.74
N THR A 95 -13.48 -4.46 -16.31
CA THR A 95 -13.89 -5.07 -15.03
C THR A 95 -13.37 -4.30 -13.80
N ASN A 96 -12.40 -3.41 -13.97
CA ASN A 96 -11.84 -2.61 -12.88
C ASN A 96 -12.66 -1.35 -12.59
N LEU A 97 -13.48 -0.88 -13.55
CA LEU A 97 -14.28 0.34 -13.44
C LEU A 97 -15.26 0.33 -12.27
N THR A 98 -15.64 -0.85 -11.79
CA THR A 98 -16.59 -1.01 -10.68
C THR A 98 -15.94 -0.83 -9.30
N ARG A 99 -14.60 -0.84 -9.20
CA ARG A 99 -13.89 -0.88 -7.91
C ARG A 99 -12.68 0.03 -7.79
N VAL A 100 -12.06 0.46 -8.91
CA VAL A 100 -10.92 1.38 -8.86
C VAL A 100 -11.43 2.81 -8.70
N TYR A 101 -11.07 3.46 -7.61
CA TYR A 101 -11.54 4.81 -7.30
C TYR A 101 -11.09 5.83 -8.34
N GLY A 102 -12.04 6.67 -8.78
CA GLY A 102 -11.80 7.73 -9.76
C GLY A 102 -11.75 7.28 -11.21
N SER A 103 -11.94 5.99 -11.48
CA SER A 103 -11.99 5.47 -12.85
C SER A 103 -13.30 5.82 -13.56
N THR A 104 -13.21 6.01 -14.87
CA THR A 104 -14.33 6.28 -15.78
C THR A 104 -14.23 5.40 -17.03
N PHE A 105 -15.31 5.32 -17.82
CA PHE A 105 -15.31 4.54 -19.07
C PHE A 105 -14.19 4.95 -20.05
N GLY A 106 -13.75 6.21 -20.01
CA GLY A 106 -12.69 6.72 -20.87
C GLY A 106 -11.27 6.35 -20.42
N ASP A 107 -11.11 5.75 -19.25
CA ASP A 107 -9.77 5.45 -18.70
C ASP A 107 -9.31 3.99 -19.00
N VAL A 108 -10.12 3.18 -19.70
CA VAL A 108 -9.74 1.81 -20.09
C VAL A 108 -8.47 1.83 -20.95
N GLY A 109 -7.51 0.97 -20.62
CA GLY A 109 -6.20 0.91 -21.26
C GLY A 109 -5.13 1.83 -20.66
N LEU A 110 -5.52 2.84 -19.86
CA LEU A 110 -4.57 3.72 -19.18
C LEU A 110 -3.95 3.02 -17.95
N PRO A 111 -2.72 3.38 -17.54
CA PRO A 111 -2.12 2.86 -16.31
C PRO A 111 -2.99 3.13 -15.09
N LYS A 112 -3.22 2.12 -14.23
CA LYS A 112 -4.07 2.29 -13.02
C LYS A 112 -3.55 3.40 -12.12
N VAL A 113 -2.23 3.46 -11.94
CA VAL A 113 -1.55 4.50 -11.15
C VAL A 113 -1.86 5.92 -11.64
N ASP A 114 -1.99 6.11 -12.95
CA ASP A 114 -2.26 7.42 -13.54
C ASP A 114 -3.70 7.87 -13.34
N VAL A 115 -4.65 6.93 -13.44
CA VAL A 115 -6.07 7.18 -13.18
C VAL A 115 -6.29 7.61 -11.74
N VAL A 116 -5.70 6.90 -10.79
CA VAL A 116 -5.80 7.25 -9.36
C VAL A 116 -5.09 8.56 -9.06
N ARG A 117 -3.90 8.81 -9.64
CA ARG A 117 -3.21 10.10 -9.53
C ARG A 117 -4.05 11.27 -10.05
N LYS A 118 -4.67 11.12 -11.22
CA LYS A 118 -5.58 12.12 -11.81
C LYS A 118 -6.75 12.41 -10.86
N HIS A 119 -7.34 11.37 -10.27
CA HIS A 119 -8.43 11.52 -9.32
C HIS A 119 -7.98 12.25 -8.04
N ILE A 120 -6.85 11.87 -7.44
CA ILE A 120 -6.33 12.54 -6.24
C ILE A 120 -6.08 14.03 -6.52
N LYS A 121 -5.44 14.35 -7.65
CA LYS A 121 -5.16 15.74 -8.05
C LYS A 121 -6.42 16.58 -8.24
N SER A 122 -7.57 15.96 -8.51
CA SER A 122 -8.83 16.70 -8.67
C SER A 122 -9.38 17.23 -7.33
N PHE A 123 -8.95 16.69 -6.19
CA PHE A 123 -9.43 17.11 -4.87
C PHE A 123 -8.34 17.47 -3.85
N SER A 124 -7.09 17.03 -4.05
CA SER A 124 -5.95 17.36 -3.21
C SER A 124 -4.85 18.02 -4.05
N LYS A 125 -4.58 19.29 -3.75
CA LYS A 125 -3.43 20.03 -4.32
C LYS A 125 -2.17 19.94 -3.44
N LYS A 126 -2.33 19.53 -2.18
CA LYS A 126 -1.24 19.47 -1.19
C LYS A 126 -0.52 18.12 -1.22
N THR A 127 -1.25 17.03 -1.41
CA THR A 127 -0.67 15.69 -1.53
C THR A 127 0.10 15.56 -2.85
N LYS A 128 1.42 15.39 -2.77
CA LYS A 128 2.27 15.04 -3.91
C LYS A 128 2.01 13.58 -4.27
N VAL A 129 1.84 13.28 -5.56
CA VAL A 129 1.60 11.91 -6.03
C VAL A 129 2.63 11.53 -7.10
N GLU A 130 3.54 10.65 -6.73
CA GLU A 130 4.50 9.97 -7.59
C GLU A 130 3.91 8.63 -8.04
N VAL A 131 4.19 8.21 -9.28
CA VAL A 131 3.62 6.98 -9.86
C VAL A 131 4.71 6.17 -10.53
N LEU A 132 4.66 4.86 -10.34
CA LEU A 132 5.54 3.89 -10.97
C LEU A 132 4.66 2.81 -11.61
N GLN A 133 4.55 2.82 -12.94
CA GLN A 133 3.91 1.72 -13.65
C GLN A 133 4.89 0.55 -13.78
N ARG A 134 5.11 -0.15 -12.67
CA ARG A 134 6.12 -1.20 -12.52
C ARG A 134 5.61 -2.31 -11.61
N ASP A 135 6.18 -3.50 -11.82
CA ASP A 135 6.05 -4.59 -10.85
C ASP A 135 6.98 -4.30 -9.66
N VAL A 136 6.56 -4.64 -8.44
CA VAL A 136 7.35 -4.38 -7.24
C VAL A 136 8.68 -5.13 -7.22
N SER A 137 8.78 -6.25 -7.95
CA SER A 137 10.01 -7.03 -8.09
C SER A 137 11.10 -6.35 -8.92
N LYS A 138 10.83 -5.19 -9.52
CA LYS A 138 11.82 -4.48 -10.33
C LYS A 138 12.76 -3.64 -9.44
N ASP A 139 14.05 -3.75 -9.72
CA ASP A 139 15.13 -3.12 -8.94
C ASP A 139 14.99 -1.60 -8.82
N ASP A 140 14.36 -0.94 -9.80
CA ASP A 140 14.12 0.50 -9.79
C ASP A 140 13.00 0.94 -8.82
N VAL A 141 12.21 0.00 -8.30
CA VAL A 141 11.12 0.28 -7.36
C VAL A 141 11.58 0.30 -5.91
N ILE A 142 12.51 -0.57 -5.52
CA ILE A 142 12.98 -0.69 -4.12
C ILE A 142 13.50 0.64 -3.57
N PRO A 143 14.36 1.41 -4.27
CA PRO A 143 14.82 2.71 -3.81
C PRO A 143 13.68 3.68 -3.49
N LYS A 144 12.54 3.56 -4.19
CA LYS A 144 11.36 4.41 -3.96
C LYS A 144 10.54 3.96 -2.78
N LEU A 145 10.47 2.66 -2.51
CA LEU A 145 9.75 2.15 -1.34
C LEU A 145 10.49 2.47 -0.04
N ILE A 146 11.84 2.42 -0.03
CA ILE A 146 12.64 2.74 1.16
C ILE A 146 12.67 4.25 1.50
N GLU A 147 12.25 5.13 0.59
CA GLU A 147 12.00 6.55 0.89
C GLU A 147 10.76 6.77 1.78
N SER A 148 9.94 5.74 1.99
CA SER A 148 8.63 5.88 2.64
C SER A 148 8.72 5.73 4.15
N ASP A 149 7.89 6.47 4.88
CA ASP A 149 7.65 6.25 6.30
C ASP A 149 6.95 4.91 6.51
N ILE A 150 5.99 4.56 5.63
CA ILE A 150 5.19 3.32 5.69
C ILE A 150 4.87 2.84 4.27
N VAL A 151 4.80 1.52 4.07
CA VAL A 151 4.32 0.90 2.83
C VAL A 151 2.99 0.18 3.06
N PHE A 152 2.02 0.39 2.17
CA PHE A 152 0.80 -0.40 2.09
C PHE A 152 0.93 -1.48 1.01
N GLY A 153 0.80 -2.74 1.43
CA GLY A 153 0.73 -3.89 0.52
C GLY A 153 -0.72 -4.21 0.18
N CYS A 154 -1.17 -3.82 -1.01
CA CYS A 154 -2.54 -4.00 -1.50
C CYS A 154 -2.58 -4.94 -2.73
N THR A 155 -1.60 -5.83 -2.84
CA THR A 155 -1.41 -6.76 -3.94
C THR A 155 -2.11 -8.11 -3.70
N ASP A 156 -2.48 -8.77 -4.79
CA ASP A 156 -3.18 -10.04 -4.83
C ASP A 156 -2.26 -11.26 -4.97
N ASN A 157 -1.01 -11.07 -5.41
CA ASN A 157 -0.03 -12.13 -5.57
C ASN A 157 0.94 -12.21 -4.37
N LEU A 158 1.33 -13.44 -4.03
CA LEU A 158 2.23 -13.73 -2.93
C LEU A 158 3.67 -13.31 -3.23
N SER A 159 4.11 -13.37 -4.50
CA SER A 159 5.46 -12.92 -4.87
C SER A 159 5.70 -11.44 -4.53
N SER A 160 4.72 -10.56 -4.80
CA SER A 160 4.82 -9.14 -4.42
C SER A 160 4.79 -8.96 -2.92
N ARG A 161 3.98 -9.74 -2.19
CA ARG A 161 3.97 -9.72 -0.72
C ARG A 161 5.30 -10.16 -0.12
N ALA A 162 5.99 -11.12 -0.75
CA ALA A 162 7.32 -11.56 -0.31
C ALA A 162 8.35 -10.43 -0.45
N VAL A 163 8.37 -9.73 -1.60
CA VAL A 163 9.25 -8.56 -1.79
C VAL A 163 8.95 -7.47 -0.75
N LEU A 164 7.69 -7.16 -0.51
CA LEU A 164 7.28 -6.17 0.49
C LEU A 164 7.68 -6.56 1.92
N ASN A 165 7.51 -7.83 2.27
CA ASN A 165 7.95 -8.38 3.54
C ASN A 165 9.46 -8.19 3.73
N ASP A 166 10.24 -8.52 2.71
CA ASP A 166 11.69 -8.42 2.76
C ASP A 166 12.13 -6.96 2.88
N ILE A 167 11.51 -6.04 2.14
CA ILE A 167 11.75 -4.60 2.29
C ILE A 167 11.50 -4.15 3.73
N SER A 168 10.39 -4.60 4.31
CA SER A 168 10.00 -4.19 5.66
C SER A 168 11.00 -4.64 6.72
N ILE A 169 11.43 -5.91 6.65
CA ILE A 169 12.36 -6.50 7.62
C ILE A 169 13.80 -6.02 7.39
N GLN A 170 14.25 -5.86 6.15
CA GLN A 170 15.64 -5.50 5.84
C GLN A 170 15.92 -4.01 6.03
N TYR A 171 14.97 -3.15 5.67
CA TYR A 171 15.14 -1.69 5.69
C TYR A 171 14.38 -1.00 6.82
N PHE A 172 13.73 -1.78 7.70
CA PHE A 172 12.97 -1.26 8.83
C PHE A 172 11.86 -0.28 8.41
N ILE A 173 11.24 -0.53 7.26
CA ILE A 173 10.09 0.25 6.78
C ILE A 173 8.80 -0.50 7.12
N PRO A 174 7.94 0.02 8.01
CA PRO A 174 6.70 -0.65 8.37
C PRO A 174 5.83 -0.99 7.15
N LEU A 175 5.32 -2.21 7.11
CA LEU A 175 4.39 -2.66 6.08
C LEU A 175 3.01 -2.89 6.70
N ILE A 176 1.98 -2.26 6.13
CA ILE A 176 0.59 -2.60 6.37
C ILE A 176 0.10 -3.44 5.19
N ASP A 177 0.08 -4.77 5.35
CA ASP A 177 -0.49 -5.70 4.37
C ASP A 177 -2.02 -5.70 4.51
N VAL A 178 -2.71 -5.49 3.38
CA VAL A 178 -4.16 -5.38 3.29
C VAL A 178 -4.66 -6.40 2.28
N GLY A 179 -5.34 -7.43 2.78
CA GLY A 179 -6.00 -8.46 1.98
C GLY A 179 -7.52 -8.41 2.13
N CYS A 180 -8.23 -8.63 1.03
CA CYS A 180 -9.68 -8.90 1.03
C CYS A 180 -9.94 -10.11 0.14
N ARG A 181 -10.54 -11.17 0.69
CA ARG A 181 -10.88 -12.40 -0.03
C ARG A 181 -12.35 -12.74 0.19
N ILE A 182 -12.99 -13.19 -0.88
CA ILE A 182 -14.37 -13.69 -0.87
C ILE A 182 -14.32 -15.13 -1.35
N HIS A 183 -14.65 -16.06 -0.46
CA HIS A 183 -14.65 -17.49 -0.74
C HIS A 183 -16.03 -17.92 -1.25
N LYS A 184 -16.06 -18.57 -2.42
CA LYS A 184 -17.27 -19.12 -3.04
C LYS A 184 -17.25 -20.63 -2.96
N HIS A 185 -18.40 -21.23 -2.71
CA HIS A 185 -18.62 -22.65 -2.93
C HIS A 185 -18.70 -22.97 -4.43
N PRO A 186 -18.48 -24.24 -4.83
CA PRO A 186 -18.64 -24.68 -6.22
C PRO A 186 -20.05 -24.43 -6.79
N ASP A 187 -21.07 -24.37 -5.94
CA ASP A 187 -22.46 -24.04 -6.33
C ASP A 187 -22.70 -22.54 -6.56
N GLY A 188 -21.67 -21.70 -6.37
CA GLY A 188 -21.71 -20.25 -6.55
C GLY A 188 -22.12 -19.46 -5.30
N SER A 189 -22.53 -20.11 -4.22
CA SER A 189 -22.88 -19.43 -2.96
C SER A 189 -21.64 -18.88 -2.25
N ILE A 190 -21.80 -17.79 -1.49
CA ILE A 190 -20.71 -17.18 -0.73
C ILE A 190 -20.66 -17.82 0.65
N ASN A 191 -19.51 -18.40 1.00
CA ASN A 191 -19.28 -18.98 2.32
C ASN A 191 -18.71 -17.92 3.28
N GLN A 192 -17.64 -17.26 2.85
CA GLN A 192 -16.85 -16.41 3.74
C GLN A 192 -16.37 -15.15 3.03
N ILE A 193 -16.36 -14.05 3.77
CA ILE A 193 -15.74 -12.78 3.39
C ILE A 193 -14.70 -12.48 4.46
N LEU A 194 -13.44 -12.35 4.06
CA LEU A 194 -12.32 -12.10 4.96
C LEU A 194 -11.61 -10.80 4.56
N ALA A 195 -11.45 -9.89 5.52
CA ALA A 195 -10.50 -8.80 5.44
C ALA A 195 -9.36 -9.07 6.42
N LYS A 196 -8.11 -9.08 5.94
CA LYS A 196 -6.92 -9.26 6.76
C LYS A 196 -6.07 -8.00 6.68
N ILE A 197 -5.82 -7.40 7.85
CA ILE A 197 -4.91 -6.25 8.00
C ILE A 197 -3.78 -6.71 8.89
N HIS A 198 -2.56 -6.65 8.39
CA HIS A 198 -1.40 -7.13 9.13
C HIS A 198 -0.30 -6.07 9.10
N LEU A 199 0.13 -5.65 10.29
CA LEU A 199 1.24 -4.72 10.45
C LEU A 199 2.52 -5.53 10.66
N VAL A 200 3.49 -5.36 9.75
CA VAL A 200 4.83 -5.91 9.85
C VAL A 200 5.78 -4.80 10.28
N THR A 201 6.39 -4.99 11.42
CA THR A 201 7.52 -4.22 11.98
C THR A 201 8.51 -5.23 12.58
N PRO A 202 9.70 -4.81 13.02
CA PRO A 202 10.65 -5.71 13.69
C PRO A 202 10.08 -6.42 14.92
N ASP A 203 9.09 -5.83 15.58
CA ASP A 203 8.48 -6.33 16.81
C ASP A 203 7.21 -7.18 16.57
N THR A 204 6.78 -7.33 15.31
CA THR A 204 5.59 -8.13 14.97
C THR A 204 5.96 -9.32 14.09
N ALA A 205 5.09 -10.34 14.08
CA ALA A 205 5.26 -11.50 13.22
C ALA A 205 5.27 -11.04 11.74
N CYS A 206 6.24 -11.48 10.95
CA CYS A 206 6.28 -11.16 9.52
C CYS A 206 5.27 -12.02 8.71
N LEU A 207 5.18 -11.81 7.40
CA LEU A 207 4.21 -12.54 6.56
C LEU A 207 4.53 -14.04 6.44
N TRP A 208 5.79 -14.44 6.61
CA TRP A 208 6.19 -15.84 6.73
C TRP A 208 5.74 -16.44 8.07
N CYS A 209 5.99 -15.72 9.18
CA CYS A 209 5.62 -16.18 10.53
C CYS A 209 4.11 -16.37 10.70
N THR A 210 3.30 -15.59 10.00
CA THR A 210 1.83 -15.69 10.03
C THR A 210 1.25 -16.67 9.01
N HIS A 211 2.10 -17.39 8.27
CA HIS A 211 1.72 -18.28 7.16
C HIS A 211 0.87 -17.57 6.10
N THR A 212 1.07 -16.26 5.92
CA THR A 212 0.49 -15.52 4.81
C THR A 212 1.24 -15.82 3.52
N LEU A 213 2.56 -15.94 3.61
CA LEU A 213 3.42 -16.39 2.53
C LEU A 213 3.58 -17.90 2.60
N ASP A 214 3.55 -18.52 1.42
CA ASP A 214 3.81 -19.93 1.22
C ASP A 214 4.76 -20.08 0.03
N GLY A 215 5.88 -20.77 0.24
CA GLY A 215 6.94 -20.87 -0.77
C GLY A 215 6.52 -21.70 -1.99
N VAL A 216 5.67 -22.71 -1.80
CA VAL A 216 5.17 -23.54 -2.90
C VAL A 216 4.21 -22.70 -3.75
N ALA A 217 3.28 -21.97 -3.12
CA ALA A 217 2.35 -21.10 -3.82
C ALA A 217 3.08 -19.96 -4.58
N ILE A 218 4.13 -19.36 -4.00
CA ILE A 218 4.95 -18.35 -4.69
C ILE A 218 5.68 -18.95 -5.90
N MET A 219 6.23 -20.16 -5.76
CA MET A 219 6.86 -20.86 -6.89
C MET A 219 5.84 -21.14 -7.99
N GLN A 220 4.63 -21.60 -7.64
CA GLN A 220 3.53 -21.83 -8.58
C GLN A 220 3.11 -20.53 -9.29
N GLU A 221 3.02 -19.40 -8.59
CA GLU A 221 2.73 -18.09 -9.19
C GLU A 221 3.78 -17.68 -10.23
N SER A 222 5.03 -18.11 -10.06
CA SER A 222 6.17 -17.79 -10.92
C SER A 222 6.27 -18.66 -12.18
N LEU A 223 5.49 -19.75 -12.26
CA LEU A 223 5.44 -20.62 -13.43
C LEU A 223 4.85 -19.91 -14.66
N LEU A 224 5.25 -20.36 -15.84
CA LEU A 224 4.65 -19.91 -17.08
C LEU A 224 3.19 -20.39 -17.18
N GLU A 225 2.36 -19.65 -17.90
CA GLU A 225 0.92 -19.94 -17.96
C GLU A 225 0.62 -21.34 -18.50
N ASN A 226 1.39 -21.79 -19.50
CA ASN A 226 1.28 -23.15 -20.05
C ASN A 226 1.68 -24.24 -19.03
N GLU A 227 2.63 -23.95 -18.14
CA GLU A 227 3.03 -24.86 -17.07
C GLU A 227 1.98 -24.91 -15.95
N LYS A 228 1.38 -23.75 -15.61
CA LYS A 228 0.26 -23.67 -14.68
C LYS A 228 -0.94 -24.46 -15.19
N GLU A 229 -1.31 -24.29 -16.46
CA GLU A 229 -2.40 -25.03 -17.09
C GLU A 229 -2.15 -26.54 -17.04
N LYS A 230 -0.93 -26.98 -17.36
CA LYS A 230 -0.55 -28.40 -17.31
C LYS A 230 -0.67 -28.96 -15.89
N LEU A 231 -0.09 -28.28 -14.91
CA LEU A 231 -0.13 -28.74 -13.51
C LEU A 231 -1.55 -28.67 -12.92
N ALA A 232 -2.38 -27.74 -13.36
CA ALA A 232 -3.79 -27.68 -12.98
C ALA A 232 -4.58 -28.87 -13.55
N GLN A 233 -4.33 -29.26 -14.81
CA GLN A 233 -4.90 -30.48 -15.40
C GLN A 233 -4.47 -31.75 -14.68
N GLU A 234 -3.23 -31.77 -14.19
CA GLU A 234 -2.67 -32.88 -13.40
C GLU A 234 -3.12 -32.85 -11.93
N GLY A 235 -3.87 -31.82 -11.50
CA GLY A 235 -4.41 -31.70 -10.14
C GLY A 235 -3.41 -31.22 -9.09
N TYR A 236 -2.25 -30.71 -9.50
CA TYR A 236 -1.20 -30.21 -8.60
C TYR A 236 -1.36 -28.73 -8.21
N ILE A 237 -2.16 -27.96 -8.97
CA ILE A 237 -2.42 -26.53 -8.73
C ILE A 237 -3.93 -26.27 -8.88
N GLU A 238 -4.52 -25.53 -7.95
CA GLU A 238 -5.89 -25.03 -8.11
C GLU A 238 -5.93 -23.96 -9.20
N SER A 239 -6.92 -24.03 -10.10
CA SER A 239 -7.07 -23.05 -11.18
C SER A 239 -7.23 -21.63 -10.62
N THR A 240 -6.45 -20.68 -11.16
CA THR A 240 -6.49 -19.26 -10.79
C THR A 240 -7.73 -18.57 -11.34
N ASP A 241 -8.91 -18.92 -10.81
CA ASP A 241 -10.14 -18.20 -11.14
C ASP A 241 -10.06 -16.75 -10.63
N LYS A 242 -10.58 -15.82 -11.43
CA LYS A 242 -10.66 -14.41 -11.04
C LYS A 242 -11.43 -14.29 -9.74
N GLN A 243 -10.74 -13.83 -8.69
CA GLN A 243 -11.36 -13.68 -7.39
C GLN A 243 -12.51 -12.64 -7.45
N PRO A 244 -13.66 -12.97 -6.85
CA PRO A 244 -14.77 -12.03 -6.75
C PRO A 244 -14.35 -10.82 -5.92
N SER A 245 -14.77 -9.63 -6.35
CA SER A 245 -14.41 -8.38 -5.72
C SER A 245 -15.53 -7.36 -5.88
N ILE A 246 -15.84 -6.63 -4.81
CA ILE A 246 -16.83 -5.56 -4.78
C ILE A 246 -16.27 -4.37 -3.99
N ILE A 247 -16.55 -3.17 -4.48
CA ILE A 247 -15.96 -1.92 -3.98
C ILE A 247 -16.23 -1.69 -2.49
N SER A 248 -17.40 -2.06 -1.98
CA SER A 248 -17.74 -1.89 -0.56
C SER A 248 -16.81 -2.65 0.37
N LEU A 249 -16.46 -3.89 0.02
CA LEU A 249 -15.60 -4.75 0.84
C LEU A 249 -14.12 -4.36 0.72
N THR A 250 -13.66 -4.05 -0.49
CA THR A 250 -12.29 -3.55 -0.67
C THR A 250 -12.09 -2.21 0.04
N SER A 251 -13.12 -1.36 0.08
CA SER A 251 -13.07 -0.10 0.82
C SER A 251 -13.12 -0.29 2.32
N MET A 252 -13.89 -1.25 2.83
CA MET A 252 -13.83 -1.63 4.25
C MET A 252 -12.42 -2.08 4.64
N ALA A 253 -11.81 -2.99 3.87
CA ALA A 253 -10.44 -3.45 4.11
C ALA A 253 -9.43 -2.28 4.05
N ALA A 254 -9.56 -1.41 3.04
CA ALA A 254 -8.74 -0.21 2.92
C ALA A 254 -8.88 0.72 4.14
N SER A 255 -10.10 0.98 4.61
CA SER A 255 -10.34 1.80 5.80
C SER A 255 -9.77 1.18 7.07
N LEU A 256 -9.86 -0.14 7.24
CA LEU A 256 -9.21 -0.82 8.37
C LEU A 256 -7.68 -0.69 8.31
N GLY A 257 -7.09 -0.77 7.12
CA GLY A 257 -5.66 -0.52 6.89
C GLY A 257 -5.25 0.91 7.22
N VAL A 258 -6.01 1.90 6.75
CA VAL A 258 -5.77 3.32 7.07
C VAL A 258 -5.95 3.58 8.56
N ASN A 259 -6.94 2.98 9.21
CA ASN A 259 -7.10 3.08 10.65
C ASN A 259 -5.91 2.44 11.40
N LYS A 260 -5.30 1.38 10.84
CA LYS A 260 -4.10 0.78 11.42
C LYS A 260 -2.91 1.75 11.38
N LEU A 261 -2.74 2.50 10.30
CA LEU A 261 -1.78 3.61 10.22
C LEU A 261 -2.08 4.67 11.29
N LEU A 262 -3.34 5.08 11.41
CA LEU A 262 -3.74 6.13 12.36
C LEU A 262 -3.58 5.73 13.84
N GLN A 263 -3.39 4.45 14.15
CA GLN A 263 -3.01 4.00 15.50
C GLN A 263 -1.51 4.17 15.79
N LEU A 264 -0.70 4.43 14.76
CA LEU A 264 0.74 4.64 14.88
C LEU A 264 1.12 6.12 14.99
N VAL A 265 0.17 7.02 14.70
CA VAL A 265 0.28 8.48 14.82
C VAL A 265 -0.32 8.90 16.15
#